data_AF-A0A7Y3M1F0-F1
#
_entry.id   AF-A0A7Y3M1F0-F1
#
_cell.length_a   1.000
_cell.length_b   1.000
_cell.length_c   1.000
_cell.angle_alpha   90.00
_cell.angle_beta   90.00
_cell.angle_gamma   90.00
#
_symmetry.space_group_name_H-M   'P 1'
#
loop_
_entity.id
_entity.type
_entity.pdbx_description
1 polymer ?
#
loop_
_entity_poly.entity_id
_entity_poly.type
_entity_poly.pdbx_seq_one_letter_code
_entity_poly.pdbx_strand_id
1 'polypeptide(L)'
;MQTTAPGAAGPTRGAPAIGLDVVLTGTSSDAHTWNLIYLELLLTEWGHRVTNLGACVPEELVVTEALAQSPDLVVLSSVNGHGAADGLRLIARFRAEPRLAALPVVIGGKLGTAEETTRAWLPRLRTAGFAEVFEESAGIAPFRRYLDTLTAGVCR
;
A
#
# COMPACT_ATOMS: atom_id res chain seq x y z
N MET A 1 -59.20 22.75 0.96
CA MET A 1 -58.93 21.32 1.25
C MET A 1 -57.55 21.00 0.71
N GLN A 2 -56.72 20.37 1.56
CA GLN A 2 -55.26 20.26 1.46
C GLN A 2 -54.76 19.52 0.22
N THR A 3 -53.70 20.04 -0.40
CA THR A 3 -52.79 19.25 -1.26
C THR A 3 -51.53 18.96 -0.44
N THR A 4 -51.26 17.68 -0.17
CA THR A 4 -50.04 17.22 0.51
C THR A 4 -48.97 16.94 -0.54
N ALA A 5 -47.85 17.66 -0.48
CA ALA A 5 -46.65 17.34 -1.25
C ALA A 5 -45.96 16.10 -0.66
N PRO A 6 -45.35 15.21 -1.48
CA PRO A 6 -44.56 14.10 -0.98
C PRO A 6 -43.24 14.60 -0.40
N GLY A 7 -42.90 14.11 0.79
CA GLY A 7 -41.67 14.43 1.50
C GLY A 7 -40.44 14.01 0.69
N ALA A 8 -39.49 14.94 0.53
CA ALA A 8 -38.17 14.64 0.03
C ALA A 8 -37.46 13.71 1.02
N ALA A 9 -37.16 12.49 0.58
CA ALA A 9 -36.28 11.58 1.27
C ALA A 9 -34.93 12.28 1.49
N GLY A 10 -34.51 12.39 2.75
CA GLY A 10 -33.17 12.87 3.09
C GLY A 10 -32.10 11.98 2.44
N PRO A 11 -30.88 12.50 2.22
CA PRO A 11 -29.82 11.75 1.58
C PRO A 11 -29.57 10.44 2.35
N THR A 12 -29.80 9.33 1.65
CA THR A 12 -29.48 7.98 2.09
C THR A 12 -28.01 7.91 2.49
N ARG A 13 -27.72 7.40 3.70
CA ARG A 13 -26.36 7.08 4.16
C ARG A 13 -25.60 6.38 3.03
N GLY A 14 -24.45 6.93 2.67
CA GLY A 14 -23.62 6.47 1.55
C GLY A 14 -23.35 4.96 1.61
N ALA A 15 -23.39 4.31 0.44
CA ALA A 15 -22.96 2.92 0.29
C ALA A 15 -21.51 2.78 0.79
N PRO A 16 -21.13 1.63 1.39
CA PRO A 16 -19.75 1.41 1.82
C PRO A 16 -18.81 1.51 0.61
N ALA A 17 -17.66 2.15 0.82
CA ALA A 17 -16.67 2.38 -0.21
C ALA A 17 -16.30 1.07 -0.93
N ILE A 18 -16.42 1.09 -2.25
CA ILE A 18 -15.71 0.23 -3.20
C ILE A 18 -14.22 0.18 -2.80
N GLY A 19 -13.61 -1.01 -2.78
CA GLY A 19 -12.31 -1.25 -2.12
C GLY A 19 -11.16 -0.35 -2.60
N LEU A 20 -10.09 -0.31 -1.79
CA LEU A 20 -8.93 0.57 -1.95
C LEU A 20 -8.34 0.60 -3.37
N ASP A 21 -7.90 1.78 -3.80
CA ASP A 21 -7.01 1.96 -4.95
C ASP A 21 -5.54 1.77 -4.48
N VAL A 22 -4.88 0.73 -4.98
CA VAL A 22 -3.56 0.28 -4.50
C VAL A 22 -2.54 0.35 -5.63
N VAL A 23 -1.41 1.03 -5.39
CA VAL A 23 -0.22 0.90 -6.23
C VAL A 23 0.67 -0.20 -5.65
N LEU A 24 0.94 -1.24 -6.43
CA LEU A 24 1.83 -2.35 -6.08
C LEU A 24 3.13 -2.24 -6.88
N THR A 25 4.28 -2.40 -6.23
CA THR A 25 5.57 -2.32 -6.91
C THR A 25 6.65 -3.16 -6.22
N GLY A 26 7.60 -3.66 -7.01
CA GLY A 26 8.88 -4.16 -6.54
C GLY A 26 9.83 -3.01 -6.14
N THR A 27 10.97 -3.34 -5.55
CA THR A 27 12.03 -2.34 -5.35
C THR A 27 12.94 -2.22 -6.57
N SER A 28 13.71 -1.13 -6.66
CA SER A 28 14.53 -0.80 -7.82
C SER A 28 15.62 -1.85 -8.13
N SER A 29 16.09 -2.61 -7.13
CA SER A 29 17.07 -3.68 -7.32
C SER A 29 16.47 -5.09 -7.42
N ASP A 30 15.15 -5.24 -7.32
CA ASP A 30 14.49 -6.54 -7.20
C ASP A 30 13.77 -6.94 -8.49
N ALA A 31 14.28 -7.98 -9.16
CA ALA A 31 13.77 -8.50 -10.42
C ALA A 31 12.69 -9.61 -10.24
N HIS A 32 12.34 -9.97 -9.01
CA HIS A 32 11.32 -10.98 -8.77
C HIS A 32 9.93 -10.43 -9.10
N THR A 33 9.16 -11.22 -9.84
CA THR A 33 7.84 -10.83 -10.32
C THR A 33 6.71 -11.66 -9.70
N TRP A 34 7.00 -12.87 -9.22
CA TRP A 34 5.93 -13.79 -8.80
C TRP A 34 5.24 -13.32 -7.51
N ASN A 35 5.99 -12.74 -6.57
CA ASN A 35 5.44 -12.06 -5.40
C ASN A 35 4.47 -10.93 -5.81
N LEU A 36 4.77 -10.20 -6.88
CA LEU A 36 3.94 -9.09 -7.33
C LEU A 36 2.64 -9.58 -7.96
N ILE A 37 2.71 -10.55 -8.87
CA ILE A 37 1.47 -11.10 -9.49
C ILE A 37 0.62 -11.82 -8.43
N TYR A 38 1.24 -12.52 -7.48
CA TYR A 38 0.52 -13.12 -6.34
C TYR A 38 -0.24 -12.07 -5.51
N LEU A 39 0.44 -10.98 -5.13
CA LEU A 39 -0.17 -9.90 -4.36
C LEU A 39 -1.28 -9.19 -5.15
N GLU A 40 -1.09 -8.96 -6.45
CA GLU A 40 -2.11 -8.38 -7.33
C GLU A 40 -3.37 -9.24 -7.38
N LEU A 41 -3.23 -10.54 -7.60
CA LEU A 41 -4.36 -11.49 -7.60
C LEU A 41 -5.08 -11.48 -6.26
N LEU A 42 -4.33 -11.51 -5.16
CA LEU A 42 -4.89 -11.57 -3.81
C LEU A 42 -5.62 -10.28 -3.42
N LEU A 43 -5.03 -9.11 -3.69
CA LEU A 43 -5.64 -7.81 -3.45
C LEU A 43 -6.92 -7.64 -4.30
N THR A 44 -6.89 -8.10 -5.55
CA THR A 44 -8.05 -8.09 -6.45
C THR A 44 -9.16 -9.01 -5.94
N GLU A 45 -8.83 -10.23 -5.50
CA GLU A 45 -9.76 -11.17 -4.87
C GLU A 45 -10.40 -10.56 -3.61
N TRP A 46 -9.65 -9.73 -2.90
CA TRP A 46 -10.13 -9.00 -1.72
C TRP A 46 -10.95 -7.75 -2.03
N GLY A 47 -11.17 -7.43 -3.31
CA GLY A 47 -12.04 -6.35 -3.77
C GLY A 47 -11.34 -5.00 -3.94
N HIS A 48 -10.00 -4.96 -3.92
CA HIS A 48 -9.21 -3.76 -4.17
C HIS A 48 -8.92 -3.59 -5.66
N ARG A 49 -8.69 -2.35 -6.09
CA ARG A 49 -8.19 -2.03 -7.43
C ARG A 49 -6.68 -1.92 -7.36
N VAL A 50 -5.97 -2.63 -8.23
CA VAL A 50 -4.50 -2.69 -8.18
C VAL A 50 -3.91 -2.15 -9.46
N THR A 51 -2.99 -1.20 -9.33
CA THR A 51 -2.05 -0.82 -10.38
C THR A 51 -0.69 -1.43 -10.03
N ASN A 52 -0.33 -2.50 -10.73
CA ASN A 52 0.96 -3.17 -10.55
C ASN A 52 2.02 -2.56 -11.47
N LEU A 53 2.99 -1.84 -10.91
CA LEU A 53 4.10 -1.22 -11.65
C LEU A 53 5.20 -2.22 -12.03
N GLY A 54 5.15 -3.45 -11.48
CA GLY A 54 6.11 -4.50 -11.76
C GLY A 54 7.38 -4.41 -10.92
N ALA A 55 8.41 -5.12 -11.39
CA ALA A 55 9.71 -5.30 -10.73
C ALA A 55 10.73 -4.27 -11.22
N CYS A 56 11.84 -4.09 -10.49
CA CYS A 56 12.93 -3.16 -10.83
C CYS A 56 12.46 -1.72 -11.12
N VAL A 57 11.45 -1.24 -10.40
CA VAL A 57 10.85 0.09 -10.67
C VAL A 57 11.71 1.17 -10.01
N PRO A 58 12.20 2.19 -10.75
CA PRO A 58 12.93 3.31 -10.18
C PRO A 58 12.07 4.13 -9.21
N GLU A 59 12.68 4.66 -8.16
CA GLU A 59 11.96 5.38 -7.11
C GLU A 59 11.17 6.59 -7.65
N GLU A 60 11.74 7.32 -8.62
CA GLU A 60 11.09 8.46 -9.28
C GLU A 60 9.83 8.06 -10.05
N LEU A 61 9.80 6.87 -10.66
CA LEU A 61 8.63 6.38 -11.38
C LEU A 61 7.51 6.06 -10.38
N VAL A 62 7.83 5.40 -9.27
CA VAL A 62 6.83 5.11 -8.22
C VAL A 62 6.20 6.38 -7.66
N VAL A 63 7.01 7.42 -7.41
CA VAL A 63 6.52 8.74 -6.94
C VAL A 63 5.61 9.39 -8.00
N THR A 64 6.02 9.35 -9.26
CA THR A 64 5.26 9.94 -10.37
C THR A 64 3.89 9.27 -10.52
N GLU A 65 3.86 7.94 -10.47
CA GLU A 65 2.61 7.17 -10.55
C GLU A 65 1.72 7.39 -9.34
N ALA A 66 2.28 7.45 -8.13
CA ALA A 66 1.51 7.76 -6.93
C ALA A 66 0.87 9.15 -6.99
N LEU A 67 1.57 10.17 -7.51
CA LEU A 67 1.02 11.51 -7.72
C LEU A 67 -0.09 11.54 -8.77
N ALA A 68 0.09 10.79 -9.86
CA ALA A 68 -0.86 10.73 -10.96
C ALA A 68 -2.16 10.02 -10.55
N GLN A 69 -2.04 8.92 -9.81
CA GLN A 69 -3.18 8.06 -9.47
C GLN A 69 -3.85 8.44 -8.14
N SER A 70 -3.13 9.12 -7.24
CA SER A 70 -3.61 9.43 -5.88
C SER A 70 -4.21 8.20 -5.16
N PRO A 71 -3.45 7.09 -5.03
CA PRO A 71 -3.96 5.85 -4.46
C PRO A 71 -4.27 6.00 -2.96
N ASP A 72 -5.04 5.06 -2.41
CA ASP A 72 -5.26 4.95 -0.96
C ASP A 72 -4.05 4.30 -0.25
N LEU A 73 -3.28 3.48 -0.98
CA LEU A 73 -2.16 2.70 -0.45
C LEU A 73 -1.09 2.44 -1.50
N VAL A 74 0.18 2.48 -1.08
CA VAL A 74 1.31 1.93 -1.83
C VAL A 74 1.88 0.71 -1.12
N VAL A 75 2.01 -0.40 -1.85
CA VAL A 75 2.56 -1.67 -1.37
C VAL A 75 3.88 -1.94 -2.07
N LEU A 76 4.96 -1.99 -1.29
CA LEU A 76 6.27 -2.43 -1.75
C LEU A 76 6.47 -3.90 -1.39
N SER A 77 6.83 -4.70 -2.38
CA SER A 77 7.26 -6.08 -2.16
C SER A 77 8.71 -6.26 -2.57
N SER A 78 9.51 -6.86 -1.69
CA SER A 78 10.87 -7.25 -2.02
C SER A 78 11.18 -8.63 -1.44
N VAL A 79 11.84 -9.47 -2.24
CA VAL A 79 12.28 -10.81 -1.86
C VAL A 79 13.77 -11.06 -2.15
N ASN A 80 14.49 -10.08 -2.72
CA ASN A 80 15.92 -10.21 -3.03
C ASN A 80 16.87 -10.02 -1.83
N GLY A 81 16.35 -9.69 -0.64
CA GLY A 81 17.16 -9.46 0.57
C GLY A 81 17.77 -8.06 0.71
N HIS A 82 17.48 -7.14 -0.20
CA HIS A 82 17.91 -5.73 -0.17
C HIS A 82 16.75 -4.75 0.04
N GLY A 83 15.54 -5.27 0.27
CA GLY A 83 14.32 -4.49 0.39
C GLY A 83 14.38 -3.37 1.44
N ALA A 84 15.08 -3.55 2.56
CA ALA A 84 15.22 -2.49 3.55
C ALA A 84 16.01 -1.27 3.03
N ALA A 85 17.13 -1.52 2.33
CA ALA A 85 17.97 -0.45 1.81
C ALA A 85 17.24 0.32 0.69
N ASP A 86 16.58 -0.39 -0.21
CA ASP A 86 15.80 0.22 -1.30
C ASP A 86 14.56 0.95 -0.77
N GLY A 87 13.83 0.32 0.16
CA GLY A 87 12.66 0.90 0.80
C GLY A 87 12.97 2.21 1.51
N LEU A 88 14.12 2.31 2.19
CA LEU A 88 14.56 3.56 2.82
C LEU A 88 14.80 4.69 1.82
N ARG A 89 15.32 4.39 0.63
CA ARG A 89 15.50 5.41 -0.42
C ARG A 89 14.15 5.87 -0.94
N LEU A 90 13.23 4.95 -1.19
CA LEU A 90 11.90 5.29 -1.70
C LEU A 90 11.07 6.10 -0.70
N ILE A 91 10.98 5.64 0.56
CA ILE A 91 10.12 6.30 1.55
C ILE A 91 10.60 7.72 1.84
N ALA A 92 11.91 7.97 1.78
CA ALA A 92 12.45 9.32 1.89
C ALA A 92 11.91 10.25 0.80
N ARG A 93 11.73 9.77 -0.44
CA ARG A 93 11.13 10.56 -1.53
C ARG A 93 9.64 10.82 -1.30
N PHE A 94 8.89 9.83 -0.82
CA PHE A 94 7.48 9.99 -0.47
C PHE A 94 7.28 11.04 0.63
N ARG A 95 8.12 11.01 1.68
CA ARG A 95 8.02 11.95 2.80
C ARG A 95 8.55 13.34 2.48
N ALA A 96 9.39 13.48 1.45
CA ALA A 96 9.84 14.77 0.93
C ALA A 96 8.81 15.45 0.00
N GLU A 97 7.88 14.69 -0.58
CA GLU A 97 6.81 15.22 -1.45
C GLU A 97 5.56 15.55 -0.62
N PRO A 98 5.17 16.84 -0.47
CA PRO A 98 4.05 17.25 0.38
C PRO A 98 2.73 16.55 0.08
N ARG A 99 2.44 16.25 -1.20
CA ARG A 99 1.19 15.59 -1.61
C ARG A 99 1.17 14.10 -1.26
N LEU A 100 2.32 13.47 -1.08
CA LEU A 100 2.46 12.05 -0.72
C LEU A 100 2.89 11.85 0.74
N ALA A 101 3.24 12.92 1.46
CA ALA A 101 3.80 12.84 2.80
C ALA A 101 2.90 12.07 3.80
N ALA A 102 1.57 12.15 3.62
CA ALA A 102 0.60 11.44 4.45
C ALA A 102 0.10 10.11 3.84
N LEU A 103 0.46 9.79 2.59
CA LEU A 103 0.03 8.57 1.91
C LEU A 103 0.57 7.34 2.65
N PRO A 104 -0.28 6.36 3.04
CA PRO A 104 0.17 5.10 3.58
C PRO A 104 1.05 4.35 2.58
N VAL A 105 2.25 3.99 3.03
CA VAL A 105 3.19 3.14 2.28
C VAL A 105 3.57 1.99 3.19
N VAL A 106 3.42 0.77 2.70
CA VAL A 106 3.81 -0.46 3.42
C VAL A 106 4.86 -1.22 2.64
N ILE A 107 5.67 -2.01 3.34
CA ILE A 107 6.70 -2.84 2.72
C ILE A 107 6.68 -4.25 3.32
N GLY A 108 6.92 -5.27 2.51
CA GLY A 108 7.05 -6.63 3.01
C GLY A 108 7.82 -7.60 2.13
N GLY A 109 8.00 -8.81 2.66
CA GLY A 109 8.77 -9.90 2.06
C GLY A 109 10.11 -10.12 2.78
N LYS A 110 11.16 -10.41 2.02
CA LYS A 110 12.52 -10.66 2.52
C LYS A 110 13.36 -9.38 2.44
N LEU A 111 13.34 -8.62 3.54
CA LEU A 111 13.93 -7.27 3.61
C LEU A 111 15.43 -7.23 3.93
N GLY A 112 16.03 -8.38 4.24
CA GLY A 112 17.45 -8.55 4.55
C GLY A 112 17.96 -9.92 4.08
N THR A 113 19.28 -10.06 3.99
CA THR A 113 19.93 -11.32 3.60
C THR A 113 20.00 -12.35 4.73
N ALA A 114 19.92 -11.89 5.99
CA ALA A 114 19.87 -12.71 7.20
C ALA A 114 18.80 -12.19 8.16
N GLU A 115 18.20 -13.08 8.95
CA GLU A 115 17.10 -12.75 9.87
C GLU A 115 17.49 -11.69 10.91
N GLU A 116 18.69 -11.81 11.49
CA GLU A 116 19.24 -10.85 12.46
C GLU A 116 19.31 -9.43 11.87
N THR A 117 19.74 -9.35 10.61
CA THR A 117 19.83 -8.10 9.85
C THR A 117 18.43 -7.55 9.56
N THR A 118 17.47 -8.40 9.17
CA THR A 118 16.08 -8.00 8.93
C THR A 118 15.45 -7.36 10.17
N ARG A 119 15.59 -7.98 11.34
CA ARG A 119 15.03 -7.44 12.59
C ARG A 119 15.61 -6.08 12.98
N ALA A 120 16.88 -5.84 12.68
CA ALA A 120 17.50 -4.54 12.91
C ALA A 120 16.92 -3.43 12.00
N TRP A 121 16.39 -3.78 10.81
CA TRP A 121 15.81 -2.81 9.88
C TRP A 121 14.38 -2.39 10.24
N LEU A 122 13.61 -3.24 10.92
CA LEU A 122 12.20 -2.99 11.21
C LEU A 122 11.93 -1.63 11.90
N PRO A 123 12.60 -1.31 13.03
CA PRO A 123 12.40 -0.01 13.69
C PRO A 123 12.80 1.16 12.78
N ARG A 124 13.84 0.97 11.97
CA ARG A 124 14.35 2.01 11.07
C ARG A 124 13.39 2.29 9.92
N LEU A 125 12.78 1.27 9.33
CA LEU A 125 11.77 1.41 8.28
C LEU A 125 10.52 2.13 8.80
N ARG A 126 10.01 1.73 9.97
CA ARG A 126 8.87 2.41 10.61
C ARG A 126 9.19 3.88 10.91
N THR A 127 10.37 4.15 11.51
CA THR A 127 10.82 5.51 11.82
C THR A 127 11.01 6.37 10.56
N ALA A 128 11.42 5.76 9.44
CA ALA A 128 11.55 6.45 8.16
C ALA A 128 10.19 6.81 7.52
N GLY A 129 9.09 6.27 8.06
CA GLY A 129 7.74 6.65 7.68
C GLY A 129 6.93 5.57 6.97
N PHE A 130 7.38 4.31 6.92
CA PHE A 130 6.49 3.22 6.51
C PHE A 130 5.35 3.07 7.53
N ALA A 131 4.11 2.99 7.04
CA ALA A 131 2.93 2.83 7.87
C ALA A 131 2.94 1.45 8.57
N GLU A 132 3.31 0.41 7.82
CA GLU A 132 3.51 -0.94 8.34
C GLU A 132 4.63 -1.66 7.59
N VAL A 133 5.25 -2.63 8.27
CA VAL A 133 6.34 -3.46 7.75
C VAL A 133 5.99 -4.93 8.02
N PHE A 134 5.91 -5.73 6.95
CA PHE A 134 5.49 -7.14 7.02
C PHE A 134 6.67 -8.09 6.78
N GLU A 135 7.01 -8.87 7.80
CA GLU A 135 8.03 -9.91 7.69
C GLU A 135 7.48 -11.13 6.92
N GLU A 136 8.32 -11.74 6.08
CA GLU A 136 8.00 -12.97 5.35
C GLU A 136 7.45 -14.08 6.27
N SER A 137 8.04 -14.24 7.45
CA SER A 137 7.68 -15.27 8.44
C SER A 137 6.28 -15.09 9.05
N ALA A 138 5.72 -13.87 9.00
CA ALA A 138 4.42 -13.58 9.58
C ALA A 138 3.25 -14.01 8.66
N GLY A 139 3.55 -14.38 7.42
CA GLY A 139 2.56 -14.73 6.41
C GLY A 139 1.62 -13.58 6.06
N ILE A 140 0.50 -13.92 5.41
CA ILE A 140 -0.36 -12.92 4.77
C ILE A 140 -1.47 -12.36 5.68
N ALA A 141 -1.79 -13.04 6.78
CA ALA A 141 -2.89 -12.67 7.67
C ALA A 141 -2.73 -11.29 8.33
N PRO A 142 -1.53 -10.85 8.79
CA PRO A 142 -1.35 -9.49 9.29
C PRO A 142 -1.61 -8.42 8.24
N PHE A 143 -1.21 -8.67 6.99
CA PHE A 143 -1.46 -7.74 5.89
C PHE A 143 -2.95 -7.60 5.61
N ARG A 144 -3.70 -8.72 5.59
CA ARG A 144 -5.16 -8.68 5.45
C ARG A 144 -5.82 -7.81 6.53
N ARG A 145 -5.45 -8.02 7.80
CA ARG A 145 -6.00 -7.23 8.91
C ARG A 145 -5.71 -5.74 8.76
N TYR A 146 -4.50 -5.39 8.34
CA TYR A 146 -4.15 -4.00 8.07
C TYR A 146 -5.05 -3.37 6.99
N LEU A 147 -5.29 -4.07 5.88
CA LEU A 147 -6.19 -3.59 4.83
C LEU A 147 -7.63 -3.42 5.30
N ASP A 148 -8.13 -4.34 6.13
CA ASP A 148 -9.47 -4.23 6.72
C ASP A 148 -9.58 -2.96 7.59
N THR A 149 -8.54 -2.64 8.38
CA THR A 149 -8.52 -1.39 9.18
C THR A 149 -8.44 -0.14 8.32
N LEU A 150 -7.66 -0.17 7.23
CA LEU A 150 -7.52 0.97 6.34
C LEU A 150 -8.83 1.24 5.59
N THR A 151 -9.47 0.19 5.08
CA THR A 151 -10.76 0.26 4.38
C THR A 151 -11.86 0.82 5.28
N ALA A 152 -11.88 0.45 6.57
CA ALA A 152 -12.82 1.02 7.53
C ALA A 152 -12.63 2.53 7.78
N GLY A 153 -11.43 3.06 7.53
CA GLY A 153 -11.11 4.48 7.66
C GLY A 153 -11.36 5.32 6.40
N VAL A 154 -11.53 4.68 5.23
CA VAL A 154 -11.79 5.36 3.96
C VAL A 154 -13.29 5.65 3.84
N CYS A 155 -13.71 6.83 4.30
CA CYS A 155 -15.02 7.41 3.96
C CYS A 155 -14.88 8.13 2.61
N ARG A 156 -15.42 7.55 1.53
CA ARG A 156 -15.62 8.26 0.26
C ARG A 156 -17.01 8.88 0.19
#